data_AF-A0A0M5JQQ4-F1
#
_entry.id   AF-A0A0M5JQQ4-F1
#
_cell.length_a   1.000
_cell.length_b   1.000
_cell.length_c   1.000
_cell.angle_alpha   90.00
_cell.angle_beta   90.00
_cell.angle_gamma   90.00
#
_symmetry.space_group_name_H-M   'P 1'
#
loop_
_entity.id
_entity.type
_entity.pdbx_description
1 polymer ?
#
loop_
_entity_poly.entity_id
_entity_poly.type
_entity_poly.pdbx_seq_one_letter_code
_entity_poly.pdbx_strand_id
1 'polypeptide(L)'
;MVEAKKELSLIEYCKYATPTEVLKAATNGNVRGLDMLALRMVMARNKLPVEVVNVMIVYFFKTFANTVYDRNDLLKIYDHWLKHNVQTFVQAKQMTATDIHTILKKTDPA
;
A
#
# COMPACT_ATOMS: atom_id res chain seq x y z
N MET A 1 19.04 14.06 3.46
CA MET A 1 18.95 13.24 2.21
C MET A 1 18.90 11.72 2.48
N VAL A 2 18.46 11.23 3.66
CA VAL A 2 18.54 9.80 4.01
C VAL A 2 17.23 9.03 3.73
N GLU A 3 16.06 9.67 3.87
CA GLU A 3 14.76 9.01 3.70
C GLU A 3 14.43 8.60 2.27
N ALA A 4 14.71 9.44 1.28
CA ALA A 4 14.42 9.13 -0.13
C ALA A 4 15.20 7.90 -0.64
N LYS A 5 16.44 7.70 -0.15
CA LYS A 5 17.28 6.54 -0.53
C LYS A 5 16.72 5.24 0.08
N LYS A 6 16.20 5.31 1.30
CA LYS A 6 15.54 4.18 1.98
C LYS A 6 14.21 3.83 1.31
N GLU A 7 13.44 4.83 0.89
CA GLU A 7 12.17 4.66 0.18
C GLU A 7 12.34 3.99 -1.20
N LEU A 8 13.34 4.41 -1.97
CA LEU A 8 13.70 3.76 -3.24
C LEU A 8 14.06 2.28 -3.05
N SER A 9 14.82 1.96 -1.99
CA SER A 9 15.17 0.56 -1.68
C SER A 9 13.95 -0.29 -1.28
N LEU A 10 12.97 0.31 -0.60
CA LEU A 10 11.75 -0.38 -0.17
C LEU A 10 10.81 -0.66 -1.35
N ILE A 11 10.71 0.26 -2.31
CA ILE A 11 9.93 0.06 -3.54
C ILE A 11 10.60 -0.99 -4.45
N GLU A 12 11.93 -1.04 -4.54
CA GLU A 12 12.62 -2.10 -5.28
C GLU A 12 12.47 -3.48 -4.60
N TYR A 13 12.47 -3.51 -3.27
CA TYR A 13 12.18 -4.70 -2.48
C TYR A 13 10.78 -5.28 -2.77
N CYS A 14 9.80 -4.44 -3.14
CA CYS A 14 8.45 -4.87 -3.50
C CYS A 14 8.38 -5.80 -4.73
N LYS A 15 9.43 -5.90 -5.54
CA LYS A 15 9.45 -6.80 -6.70
C LYS A 15 9.59 -8.28 -6.31
N TYR A 16 10.20 -8.57 -5.17
CA TYR A 16 10.59 -9.94 -4.79
C TYR A 16 10.02 -10.37 -3.45
N ALA A 17 9.63 -9.43 -2.60
CA ALA A 17 9.08 -9.69 -1.28
C ALA A 17 7.64 -10.19 -1.34
N THR A 18 7.21 -10.89 -0.30
CA THR A 18 5.81 -11.21 -0.08
C THR A 18 5.04 -10.02 0.52
N PRO A 19 3.71 -9.93 0.33
CA PRO A 19 2.89 -8.86 0.90
C PRO A 19 3.01 -8.74 2.42
N THR A 20 3.19 -9.86 3.13
CA THR A 20 3.40 -9.87 4.58
C THR A 20 4.76 -9.29 4.98
N GLU A 21 5.82 -9.60 4.24
CA GLU A 21 7.15 -9.03 4.48
C GLU A 21 7.16 -7.53 4.22
N VAL A 22 6.50 -7.09 3.14
CA VAL A 22 6.36 -5.67 2.82
C VAL A 22 5.55 -4.93 3.89
N LEU A 23 4.46 -5.53 4.38
CA LEU A 23 3.69 -4.96 5.49
C LEU A 23 4.55 -4.78 6.74
N LYS A 24 5.33 -5.82 7.09
CA LYS A 24 6.25 -5.76 8.24
C LYS A 24 7.30 -4.67 8.06
N ALA A 25 7.86 -4.54 6.85
CA ALA A 25 8.84 -3.50 6.55
C ALA A 25 8.21 -2.08 6.63
N ALA A 26 7.02 -1.89 6.04
CA ALA A 26 6.33 -0.60 6.00
C ALA A 26 5.84 -0.13 7.39
N THR A 27 5.63 -1.05 8.33
CA THR A 27 5.22 -0.76 9.71
C THR A 27 6.39 -0.79 10.71
N ASN A 28 7.65 -0.85 10.22
CA ASN A 28 8.85 -1.00 11.05
C ASN A 28 8.76 -2.18 12.05
N GLY A 29 8.11 -3.27 11.63
CA GLY A 29 7.91 -4.47 12.44
C GLY A 29 6.71 -4.43 13.39
N ASN A 30 6.08 -3.28 13.59
CA ASN A 30 4.94 -3.12 14.50
C ASN A 30 3.60 -3.41 13.80
N VAL A 31 3.44 -4.66 13.35
CA VAL A 31 2.23 -5.09 12.64
C VAL A 31 1.09 -5.30 13.64
N ARG A 32 0.01 -4.50 13.53
CA ARG A 32 -1.18 -4.65 14.38
C ARG A 32 -2.15 -5.67 13.79
N GLY A 33 -3.07 -6.18 14.61
CA GLY A 33 -4.12 -7.10 14.17
C GLY A 33 -5.01 -6.52 13.06
N LEU A 34 -5.28 -5.21 13.12
CA LEU A 34 -5.99 -4.48 12.07
C LEU A 34 -5.23 -4.50 10.73
N ASP A 35 -3.91 -4.33 10.76
CA ASP A 35 -3.06 -4.30 9.57
C ASP A 35 -3.05 -5.66 8.87
N MET A 36 -2.98 -6.75 9.65
CA MET A 36 -3.11 -8.12 9.12
C MET A 36 -4.51 -8.39 8.55
N LEU A 37 -5.56 -7.87 9.18
CA LEU A 37 -6.92 -8.03 8.69
C LEU A 37 -7.13 -7.32 7.35
N ALA A 38 -6.66 -6.06 7.24
CA ALA A 38 -6.70 -5.28 6.01
C ALA A 38 -5.95 -6.01 4.88
N LEU A 39 -4.74 -6.51 5.16
CA LEU A 39 -3.95 -7.27 4.20
C LEU A 39 -4.67 -8.54 3.72
N ARG A 40 -5.24 -9.32 4.65
CA ARG A 40 -5.97 -10.56 4.30
C ARG A 40 -7.16 -10.29 3.37
N MET A 41 -7.90 -9.20 3.59
CA MET A 41 -9.02 -8.82 2.72
C MET A 41 -8.57 -8.50 1.29
N VAL A 42 -7.43 -7.82 1.13
CA VAL A 42 -6.82 -7.56 -0.18
C VAL A 42 -6.34 -8.85 -0.84
N MET A 43 -5.60 -9.67 -0.11
CA MET A 43 -5.02 -10.91 -0.62
C MET A 43 -6.10 -11.89 -1.11
N ALA A 44 -7.25 -11.92 -0.44
CA ALA A 44 -8.39 -12.73 -0.84
C ALA A 44 -8.97 -12.35 -2.22
N ARG A 45 -8.73 -11.12 -2.72
CA ARG A 45 -9.21 -10.70 -4.06
C ARG A 45 -8.39 -11.30 -5.20
N ASN A 46 -7.07 -11.39 -5.04
CA ASN A 46 -6.13 -12.04 -5.98
C ASN A 46 -6.29 -11.62 -7.47
N LYS A 47 -6.67 -10.37 -7.76
CA LYS A 47 -6.78 -9.81 -9.13
C LYS A 47 -5.63 -8.91 -9.56
N LEU A 48 -4.76 -8.50 -8.63
CA LEU A 48 -3.61 -7.67 -8.92
C LEU A 48 -2.34 -8.51 -8.74
N PRO A 49 -1.32 -8.34 -9.59
CA PRO A 49 -0.02 -8.98 -9.40
C PRO A 49 0.58 -8.63 -8.04
N VAL A 50 1.36 -9.56 -7.49
CA VAL A 50 1.89 -9.44 -6.13
C VAL A 50 2.75 -8.20 -5.96
N GLU A 51 3.54 -7.85 -6.98
CA GLU A 51 4.40 -6.68 -7.01
C GLU A 51 3.58 -5.37 -6.99
N VAL A 52 2.40 -5.36 -7.62
CA VAL A 52 1.48 -4.21 -7.56
C VAL A 52 0.90 -4.07 -6.15
N VAL A 53 0.47 -5.19 -5.57
CA VAL A 53 -0.03 -5.22 -4.18
C VAL A 53 1.04 -4.75 -3.20
N ASN A 54 2.29 -5.16 -3.39
CA ASN A 54 3.40 -4.74 -2.54
C ASN A 54 3.63 -3.22 -2.59
N VAL A 55 3.67 -2.63 -3.79
CA VAL A 55 3.78 -1.16 -3.92
C VAL A 55 2.59 -0.46 -3.27
N MET A 56 1.38 -1.00 -3.42
CA MET A 56 0.17 -0.47 -2.79
C MET A 56 0.24 -0.49 -1.26
N ILE A 57 0.79 -1.56 -0.67
CA ILE A 57 0.99 -1.67 0.79
C ILE A 57 1.94 -0.57 1.26
N VAL A 58 3.09 -0.39 0.60
CA VAL A 58 4.03 0.69 0.95
C VAL A 58 3.36 2.05 0.86
N TYR A 59 2.64 2.30 -0.23
CA TYR A 59 1.92 3.55 -0.45
C TYR A 59 0.89 3.84 0.64
N PHE A 60 0.10 2.84 1.04
CA PHE A 60 -0.90 2.99 2.10
C PHE A 60 -0.26 3.24 3.47
N PHE A 61 0.67 2.38 3.87
CA PHE A 61 1.28 2.45 5.20
C PHE A 61 2.29 3.59 5.34
N LYS A 62 2.80 4.17 4.26
CA LYS A 62 3.53 5.45 4.33
C LYS A 62 2.67 6.57 4.94
N THR A 63 1.36 6.54 4.69
CA THR A 63 0.41 7.55 5.21
C THR A 63 -0.22 7.11 6.54
N PHE A 64 -0.57 5.82 6.66
CA PHE A 64 -1.37 5.32 7.78
C PHE A 64 -0.64 4.43 8.79
N ALA A 65 0.69 4.24 8.66
CA ALA A 65 1.44 3.50 9.66
C ALA A 65 1.31 4.17 11.04
N ASN A 66 1.01 3.35 12.04
CA ASN A 66 0.81 3.79 13.43
C ASN A 66 -0.33 4.79 13.65
N THR A 67 -1.18 5.06 12.64
CA THR A 67 -2.41 5.85 12.80
C THR A 67 -3.64 4.94 12.79
N VAL A 68 -4.79 5.49 13.18
CA VAL A 68 -6.08 4.80 13.09
C VAL A 68 -6.64 5.04 11.68
N TYR A 69 -7.05 3.98 11.01
CA TYR A 69 -7.69 4.01 9.69
C TYR A 69 -8.86 3.00 9.64
N ASP A 70 -9.74 3.10 8.64
CA ASP A 70 -10.82 2.13 8.48
C ASP A 70 -10.27 0.87 7.83
N ARG A 71 -10.58 -0.31 8.39
CA ARG A 71 -10.07 -1.61 7.89
C ARG A 71 -10.25 -1.81 6.38
N ASN A 72 -11.27 -1.17 5.78
CA ASN A 72 -11.59 -1.29 4.36
C ASN A 72 -10.85 -0.27 3.49
N ASP A 73 -10.15 0.72 4.04
CA ASP A 73 -9.48 1.76 3.25
C ASP A 73 -8.44 1.17 2.31
N LEU A 74 -7.63 0.20 2.78
CA LEU A 74 -6.68 -0.50 1.92
C LEU A 74 -7.39 -1.23 0.77
N LEU A 75 -8.57 -1.81 1.02
CA LEU A 75 -9.39 -2.45 -0.01
C LEU A 75 -9.98 -1.43 -1.01
N LYS A 76 -10.32 -0.21 -0.57
CA LYS A 76 -10.75 0.87 -1.48
C LYS A 76 -9.62 1.30 -2.41
N ILE A 77 -8.38 1.40 -1.90
CA ILE A 77 -7.20 1.67 -2.74
C ILE A 77 -7.03 0.55 -3.77
N TYR A 78 -7.15 -0.71 -3.34
CA TYR A 78 -7.08 -1.86 -4.23
C TYR A 78 -8.11 -1.79 -5.36
N ASP A 79 -9.38 -1.56 -5.02
CA ASP A 79 -10.45 -1.47 -6.00
C ASP A 79 -10.25 -0.29 -6.96
N HIS A 80 -9.70 0.83 -6.47
CA HIS A 80 -9.35 1.96 -7.30
C HIS A 80 -8.25 1.61 -8.31
N TRP A 81 -7.17 0.98 -7.86
CA TRP A 81 -6.04 0.59 -8.72
C TRP A 81 -6.47 -0.45 -9.76
N LEU A 82 -7.30 -1.41 -9.37
CA LEU A 82 -7.89 -2.38 -10.27
C LEU A 82 -8.74 -1.71 -11.37
N LYS A 83 -9.58 -0.73 -11.00
CA LYS A 83 -10.41 0.03 -11.96
C LYS A 83 -9.59 0.87 -12.95
N HIS A 84 -8.38 1.27 -12.56
CA HIS A 84 -7.47 2.04 -13.41
C HIS A 84 -6.46 1.15 -14.16
N ASN A 85 -6.67 -0.17 -14.20
CA ASN A 85 -5.82 -1.13 -14.89
C ASN A 85 -4.33 -1.06 -14.49
N VAL A 86 -4.06 -0.82 -13.20
CA VAL A 86 -2.70 -0.86 -12.65
C VAL A 86 -2.27 -2.32 -12.53
N GLN A 87 -1.59 -2.85 -13.55
CA GLN A 87 -1.23 -4.26 -13.68
C GLN A 87 0.28 -4.50 -13.69
N THR A 88 1.08 -3.44 -13.59
CA THR A 88 2.54 -3.55 -13.61
C THR A 88 3.15 -2.73 -12.49
N PHE A 89 4.35 -3.14 -12.06
CA PHE A 89 5.14 -2.39 -11.09
C PHE A 89 5.34 -0.91 -11.49
N VAL A 90 5.57 -0.64 -12.78
CA VAL A 90 5.78 0.73 -13.28
C VAL A 90 4.51 1.55 -13.13
N GLN A 91 3.35 1.01 -13.50
CA GLN A 91 2.06 1.68 -13.32
C GLN A 91 1.74 1.89 -11.84
N ALA A 92 2.05 0.91 -10.99
CA ALA A 92 1.84 1.02 -9.55
C ALA A 92 2.66 2.18 -8.96
N LYS A 93 3.94 2.27 -9.35
CA LYS A 93 4.82 3.38 -8.95
C LYS A 93 4.33 4.74 -9.47
N GLN A 94 3.76 4.79 -10.67
CA GLN A 94 3.14 6.02 -11.18
C GLN A 94 1.88 6.39 -10.38
N MET A 95 1.07 5.40 -10.01
CA MET A 95 -0.17 5.60 -9.27
C MET A 95 0.06 6.16 -7.87
N THR A 96 1.24 5.93 -7.26
CA THR A 96 1.59 6.51 -5.95
C THR A 96 1.76 8.03 -5.98
N ALA A 97 1.80 8.66 -7.17
CA ALA A 97 1.82 10.12 -7.29
C ALA A 97 0.44 10.76 -6.99
N THR A 98 -0.64 9.97 -7.04
CA THR A 98 -1.97 10.41 -6.64
C THR A 98 -2.02 10.56 -5.13
N ASP A 99 -2.67 11.61 -4.63
CA ASP A 99 -2.94 11.74 -3.20
C ASP A 99 -3.94 10.67 -2.72
N ILE A 100 -3.60 10.00 -1.63
CA ILE A 100 -4.36 8.87 -1.09
C ILE A 100 -5.70 9.32 -0.49
N HIS A 101 -5.78 10.53 0.06
CA HIS A 101 -7.02 11.06 0.63
C HIS A 101 -8.05 11.33 -0.47
N THR A 102 -7.59 11.79 -1.63
CA THR A 102 -8.40 11.93 -2.85
C THR A 102 -9.00 10.59 -3.29
N ILE A 103 -8.23 9.48 -3.27
CA ILE A 103 -8.74 8.14 -3.61
C ILE A 103 -9.80 7.68 -2.60
N LEU A 104 -9.54 7.91 -1.31
CA LEU A 104 -10.44 7.52 -0.23
C LEU A 104 -11.66 8.43 -0.08
N LYS A 105 -11.73 9.53 -0.85
CA LYS A 105 -12.72 10.60 -0.72
C LYS A 105 -12.82 11.11 0.72
N LYS A 106 -11.68 11.15 1.42
CA LYS A 106 -11.57 11.75 2.75
C LYS A 106 -11.02 13.15 2.54
N THR A 107 -11.71 14.16 3.07
CA THR A 107 -11.12 15.49 3.22
C THR A 107 -10.02 15.40 4.28
N ASP A 108 -8.83 15.94 4.01
CA ASP A 108 -7.82 16.10 5.06
C ASP A 108 -8.47 16.82 6.26
N PRO A 109 -8.24 16.37 7.51
CA PRO A 109 -8.60 17.18 8.65
C PRO A 109 -7.79 18.47 8.56
N ALA A 110 -8.51 19.59 8.34
CA ALA A 110 -7.96 20.94 8.34
C ALA A 110 -7.29 21.28 9.67
#